data_AF-A0A7K7JCA8-F1
#
_entry.id   AF-A0A7K7JCA8-F1
#
_cell.length_a   1.000
_cell.length_b   1.000
_cell.length_c   1.000
_cell.angle_alpha   90.00
_cell.angle_beta   90.00
_cell.angle_gamma   90.00
#
_symmetry.space_group_name_H-M   'P 1'
#
loop_
_entity.id
_entity.type
_entity.pdbx_description
1 polymer ?
#
loop_
_entity_poly.entity_id
_entity_poly.type
_entity_poly.pdbx_seq_one_letter_code
_entity_poly.pdbx_strand_id
1 'polypeptide(L)' 'QIFGPVQQIMKFKTVDEVIKRANNTTYGLAAAVFTKDIDKALTFAAALQAGTVW' A
#
# COMPACT_ATOMS: atom_id res chain seq x y z
N GLN A 1 4.20 8.70 11.43
CA GLN A 1 2.80 9.15 11.35
C GLN A 1 2.77 10.66 11.56
N ILE A 2 2.05 11.43 10.73
CA ILE A 2 2.04 12.92 10.78
C ILE A 2 0.80 13.48 11.52
N PHE A 3 -0.32 12.75 11.57
CA PHE A 3 -1.57 13.07 12.30
C PHE A 3 -2.22 14.46 12.04
N GLY A 4 -1.64 15.31 11.20
CA GLY A 4 -2.23 16.53 10.66
C GLY A 4 -2.75 16.35 9.22
N PRO A 5 -3.35 17.39 8.61
CA PRO A 5 -3.93 17.34 7.26
C PRO A 5 -2.83 17.35 6.17
N VAL A 6 -2.06 16.26 6.10
CA VAL A 6 -0.89 16.12 5.21
C VAL A 6 -1.00 14.84 4.40
N GLN A 7 -0.90 14.97 3.07
CA GLN A 7 -0.88 13.83 2.14
C GLN A 7 0.49 13.73 1.46
N GLN A 8 1.15 12.57 1.59
CA GLN A 8 2.43 12.30 0.94
C GLN A 8 2.23 11.60 -0.40
N ILE A 9 2.86 12.10 -1.46
CA ILE A 9 2.84 11.47 -2.79
C ILE A 9 4.24 10.97 -3.12
N MET A 10 4.36 9.66 -3.38
CA MET A 10 5.63 9.01 -3.71
C MET A 10 5.53 8.32 -5.07
N LYS A 11 6.50 8.59 -5.96
CA LYS A 11 6.65 7.83 -7.20
C LYS A 11 7.29 6.47 -6.89
N PHE A 12 6.90 5.47 -7.67
CA PHE A 12 7.50 4.13 -7.69
C PHE A 12 7.55 3.66 -9.15
N LYS A 13 8.40 2.67 -9.45
CA LYS A 13 8.55 2.14 -10.82
C LYS A 13 7.99 0.74 -10.96
N THR A 14 8.14 -0.10 -9.94
CA THR A 14 7.71 -1.49 -9.98
C THR A 14 6.80 -1.84 -8.81
N VAL A 15 5.97 -2.87 -9.01
CA VAL A 15 5.05 -3.38 -8.00
C VAL A 15 5.81 -3.92 -6.79
N ASP A 16 6.89 -4.68 -7.02
CA ASP A 16 7.71 -5.25 -5.93
C ASP A 16 8.37 -4.16 -5.06
N GLU A 17 8.84 -3.08 -5.68
CA GLU A 17 9.44 -1.94 -4.98
C GLU A 17 8.43 -1.31 -4.02
N VAL A 18 7.20 -1.07 -4.49
CA VAL A 18 6.17 -0.41 -3.68
C VAL A 18 5.61 -1.33 -2.62
N ILE A 19 5.46 -2.64 -2.87
CA ILE A 19 5.05 -3.62 -1.84
C ILE A 19 6.10 -3.68 -0.73
N LYS A 20 7.38 -3.81 -1.09
CA LYS A 20 8.47 -3.83 -0.11
C LYS A 20 8.51 -2.56 0.72
N ARG A 21 8.28 -1.39 0.09
CA ARG A 21 8.21 -0.11 0.79
C ARG A 21 7.00 -0.03 1.71
N ALA A 22 5.83 -0.47 1.24
CA ALA A 22 4.58 -0.43 2.02
C ALA A 22 4.64 -1.32 3.26
N ASN A 23 5.36 -2.45 3.19
CA ASN A 23 5.55 -3.37 4.32
C ASN A 23 6.74 -2.99 5.22
N ASN A 24 7.61 -2.05 4.81
CA ASN A 24 8.75 -1.61 5.60
C ASN A 24 8.35 -0.57 6.66
N THR A 25 7.50 -1.00 7.59
CA THR A 25 6.93 -0.16 8.65
C THR A 25 6.53 -1.05 9.83
N THR A 26 6.62 -0.54 11.05
CA THR A 26 6.11 -1.21 12.25
C THR A 26 4.60 -1.01 12.44
N TYR A 27 3.97 -0.17 11.62
CA TYR A 27 2.53 0.03 11.54
C TYR A 27 1.90 -0.90 10.48
N GLY A 28 0.58 -1.13 10.56
CA GLY A 28 -0.11 -1.97 9.56
C GLY A 28 -1.62 -2.01 9.76
N LEU A 29 -2.28 -0.87 9.99
CA LEU A 29 -3.73 -0.85 10.23
C LEU A 29 -4.53 -0.99 8.94
N ALA A 30 -4.19 -0.18 7.94
CA ALA A 30 -5.02 0.10 6.78
C ALA A 30 -4.15 0.34 5.54
N ALA A 31 -4.51 -0.26 4.41
CA ALA A 31 -3.94 0.02 3.10
C ALA A 31 -5.05 0.06 2.03
N ALA A 32 -4.83 0.79 0.93
CA ALA A 32 -5.79 0.88 -0.16
C ALA A 32 -5.09 0.81 -1.52
N VAL A 33 -5.70 0.11 -2.48
CA VAL A 33 -5.15 -0.12 -3.81
C VAL A 33 -6.11 0.39 -4.87
N PHE A 34 -5.72 1.43 -5.59
CA PHE A 34 -6.52 1.98 -6.68
C PHE A 34 -6.04 1.41 -8.01
N THR A 35 -6.80 0.48 -8.57
CA THR A 35 -6.52 -0.13 -9.87
C THR A 35 -7.81 -0.53 -10.57
N LYS A 36 -7.81 -0.55 -11.91
CA LYS A 36 -8.90 -1.12 -12.73
C LYS A 36 -8.69 -2.61 -13.03
N ASP A 37 -7.50 -3.12 -12.73
CA ASP A 37 -7.06 -4.48 -12.98
C ASP A 37 -7.24 -5.32 -11.71
N ILE A 38 -8.12 -6.32 -11.78
CA ILE A 38 -8.49 -7.16 -10.64
C ILE A 38 -7.35 -8.08 -10.20
N ASP A 39 -6.52 -8.55 -11.14
CA ASP A 39 -5.40 -9.43 -10.81
C ASP A 39 -4.35 -8.66 -10.01
N LYS A 40 -4.12 -7.39 -10.38
CA LYS A 40 -3.30 -6.48 -9.57
C LYS A 40 -3.92 -6.25 -8.20
N ALA A 41 -5.23 -5.98 -8.11
CA ALA A 41 -5.90 -5.74 -6.84
C ALA A 41 -5.71 -6.92 -5.88
N LEU A 42 -5.96 -8.15 -6.35
CA LEU A 42 -5.79 -9.38 -5.59
C LEU A 42 -4.32 -9.62 -5.20
N THR A 43 -3.38 -9.35 -6.11
CA THR A 43 -1.94 -9.45 -5.84
C THR A 43 -1.52 -8.54 -4.68
N PHE A 44 -1.97 -7.27 -4.71
CA PHE A 44 -1.66 -6.34 -3.63
C PHE A 44 -2.37 -6.71 -2.32
N ALA A 45 -3.64 -7.12 -2.37
CA ALA A 45 -4.39 -7.53 -1.19
C ALA A 45 -3.73 -8.71 -0.47
N ALA A 46 -3.14 -9.65 -1.20
CA ALA A 46 -2.41 -10.78 -0.62
C ALA A 46 -1.00 -10.42 -0.10
N ALA A 47 -0.36 -9.40 -0.69
CA ALA A 47 1.04 -9.06 -0.40
C ALA A 47 1.21 -7.98 0.70
N LEU A 48 0.22 -7.12 0.90
CA LEU A 48 0.29 -6.03 1.87
C LEU A 48 0.07 -6.53 3.30
N GLN A 49 0.96 -6.13 4.21
CA GLN A 49 0.91 -6.46 5.63
C GLN A 49 0.08 -5.41 6.39
N ALA A 50 -1.24 -5.40 6.16
CA ALA A 50 -2.18 -4.52 6.83
C ALA A 50 -3.42 -5.29 7.34
N GLY A 51 -3.99 -4.84 8.46
CA GLY A 51 -5.18 -5.44 9.05
C GLY A 51 -6.44 -5.28 8.18
N THR A 52 -6.50 -4.25 7.33
CA THR A 52 -7.56 -4.08 6.34
C THR A 52 -6.97 -3.54 5.05
N VAL A 53 -7.39 -4.13 3.92
CA VAL A 53 -7.03 -3.68 2.58
C VAL A 53 -8.31 -3.41 1.80
N TRP A 54 -8.41 -2.23 1.19
CA TRP A 54 -9.50 -1.84 0.28
C TRP A 54 -9.04 -1.74 -1.17
#